data_AF-A0A4Y8C9R1-F1
#
_entry.id   AF-A0A4Y8C9R1-F1
#
_cell.length_a   1.000
_cell.length_b   1.000
_cell.length_c   1.000
_cell.angle_alpha   90.00
_cell.angle_beta   90.00
_cell.angle_gamma   90.00
#
_symmetry.space_group_name_H-M   'P 1'
#
loop_
_entity.id
_entity.type
_entity.pdbx_description
1 polymer ?
#
loop_
_entity_poly.entity_id
_entity_poly.type
_entity_poly.pdbx_seq_one_letter_code
_entity_poly.pdbx_strand_id
1 'polypeptide(L)' 'MRALLSVSDKEGIVEFGKELENLGFEILSTGGTFKLLKENGIKVIEVSDFTKSPELFEGRVKT' A
#
# COMPACT_ATOMS: atom_id res chain seq x y z
N MET A 1 -10.44 -1.12 10.73
CA MET A 1 -10.25 -2.27 9.82
C MET A 1 -9.07 -1.96 8.89
N ARG A 2 -8.44 -2.95 8.26
CA ARG A 2 -7.24 -2.72 7.43
C ARG A 2 -7.43 -3.25 6.01
N ALA A 3 -6.86 -2.56 5.02
CA ALA A 3 -6.86 -2.96 3.62
C ALA A 3 -5.41 -3.03 3.10
N LEU A 4 -5.06 -4.12 2.42
CA LEU A 4 -3.77 -4.28 1.75
C LEU A 4 -3.95 -4.02 0.25
N LEU A 5 -3.26 -3.01 -0.28
CA LEU A 5 -3.26 -2.67 -1.71
C LEU A 5 -1.91 -3.03 -2.33
N SER A 6 -1.94 -3.89 -3.36
CA SER A 6 -0.76 -4.26 -4.13
C SER A 6 -1.20 -4.65 -5.54
N VAL A 7 -1.10 -3.70 -6.46
CA VAL A 7 -1.62 -3.84 -7.82
C VAL A 7 -0.54 -3.48 -8.84
N SER A 8 -0.51 -4.23 -9.94
CA SER A 8 0.40 -3.96 -11.06
C SER A 8 -0.12 -2.78 -11.89
N ASP A 9 -1.39 -2.87 -12.28
CA ASP A 9 -2.14 -1.78 -12.90
C ASP A 9 -2.64 -0.82 -11.82
N LYS A 10 -2.44 0.48 -12.05
CA LYS A 10 -2.68 1.55 -11.08
C LYS A 10 -3.88 2.40 -11.47
N GLU A 11 -4.60 2.04 -12.53
CA GLU A 11 -5.82 2.73 -12.92
C GLU A 11 -6.84 2.70 -11.75
N GLY A 12 -7.34 3.87 -11.36
CA GLY A 12 -8.36 4.03 -10.32
C GLY A 12 -7.94 3.75 -8.87
N ILE A 13 -6.67 3.41 -8.60
CA ILE A 13 -6.24 2.99 -7.25
C ILE A 13 -6.25 4.15 -6.25
N VAL A 14 -6.08 5.39 -6.72
CA VAL A 14 -6.06 6.59 -5.89
C VAL A 14 -7.48 6.89 -5.39
N GLU A 15 -8.46 6.89 -6.29
CA GLU A 15 -9.87 7.07 -5.97
C GLU A 15 -10.35 5.97 -5.02
N PHE A 16 -9.99 4.72 -5.30
CA PHE A 16 -10.32 3.59 -4.44
C PHE A 16 -9.70 3.71 -3.04
N GLY A 17 -8.42 4.08 -2.96
CA GLY A 17 -7.74 4.30 -1.68
C GLY A 17 -8.37 5.44 -0.87
N LYS A 18 -8.78 6.51 -1.54
CA LYS A 18 -9.44 7.65 -0.88
C LYS A 18 -10.80 7.26 -0.28
N GLU A 19 -11.60 6.49 -1.00
CA GLU A 19 -12.88 6.01 -0.46
C GLU A 19 -12.69 5.03 0.71
N LEU A 20 -11.66 4.18 0.66
CA LEU A 20 -11.31 3.31 1.79
C LEU A 20 -10.91 4.13 3.04
N GLU A 21 -10.12 5.17 2.87
CA GLU A 21 -9.75 6.09 3.95
C GLU A 21 -10.99 6.79 4.54
N ASN A 22 -11.91 7.27 3.69
CA ASN A 22 -13.18 7.88 4.11
C ASN A 22 -14.06 6.91 4.91
N LEU A 23 -14.00 5.62 4.58
CA LEU A 23 -14.69 4.55 5.31
C LEU A 23 -13.97 4.13 6.60
N GLY A 24 -12.84 4.75 6.94
CA GLY A 24 -12.08 4.48 8.16
C GLY A 24 -11.16 3.26 8.08
N PHE A 25 -10.77 2.84 6.87
CA PHE A 25 -9.75 1.80 6.71
C PHE A 25 -8.35 2.37 6.85
N GLU A 26 -7.48 1.63 7.52
CA GLU A 26 -6.03 1.86 7.44
C GLU A 26 -5.48 1.12 6.22
N ILE A 27 -4.76 1.84 5.37
CA ILE A 27 -4.24 1.30 4.13
C ILE A 27 -2.79 0.87 4.32
N LEU A 28 -2.50 -0.37 3.91
CA LEU A 28 -1.18 -0.97 3.87
C LEU A 28 -0.78 -1.18 2.41
N SER A 29 0.45 -0.86 2.03
CA SER A 29 0.94 -1.07 0.66
C SER A 29 2.47 -1.18 0.63
N THR A 30 3.04 -1.65 -0.49
CA THR A 30 4.50 -1.62 -0.74
C THR A 30 4.81 -1.14 -2.15
N GLY A 31 6.09 -0.85 -2.40
CA GLY A 31 6.63 -0.63 -3.73
C GLY A 31 5.93 0.48 -4.51
N GLY A 32 5.58 0.21 -5.77
CA GLY A 32 4.99 1.22 -6.66
C GLY A 32 3.59 1.68 -6.26
N THR A 33 2.75 0.79 -5.71
CA THR A 33 1.41 1.16 -5.22
C THR A 33 1.51 2.09 -4.01
N PHE A 34 2.46 1.82 -3.11
CA PHE A 34 2.69 2.66 -1.93
C PHE A 34 3.08 4.08 -2.32
N LYS A 35 4.05 4.22 -3.23
CA LYS A 35 4.53 5.52 -3.72
C LYS A 35 3.39 6.34 -4.32
N LEU A 36 2.60 5.73 -5.20
CA LEU A 36 1.49 6.42 -5.86
C LEU A 36 0.43 6.91 -4.86
N LEU A 37 0.03 6.08 -3.90
CA LEU A 37 -0.96 6.47 -2.89
C LEU A 37 -0.43 7.61 -2.01
N LYS A 38 0.84 7.52 -1.58
CA LYS A 38 1.49 8.52 -0.74
C LYS A 38 1.66 9.87 -1.45
N GLU A 39 2.05 9.85 -2.73
CA GLU A 39 2.19 11.05 -3.57
C GLU A 39 0.85 11.79 -3.77
N ASN A 40 -0.27 11.06 -3.75
CA ASN A 40 -1.62 11.62 -3.84
C ASN A 40 -2.23 11.98 -2.47
N GLY A 41 -1.44 11.95 -1.39
CA GLY A 41 -1.85 12.40 -0.07
C GLY A 41 -2.73 11.40 0.71
N ILE A 42 -2.83 10.14 0.26
CA ILE A 42 -3.58 9.09 0.96
C ILE A 42 -2.74 8.57 2.12
N LYS A 43 -3.34 8.42 3.31
CA LYS A 43 -2.66 7.85 4.49
C LYS A 43 -2.42 6.36 4.29
N VAL A 44 -1.20 6.03 3.88
CA VAL A 44 -0.74 4.65 3.63
C VAL A 44 0.47 4.30 4.50
N ILE A 45 0.47 3.08 5.04
CA ILE A 45 1.55 2.51 5.85
C ILE A 45 2.34 1.51 4.98
N GLU A 46 3.67 1.58 5.02
CA GLU A 46 4.52 0.64 4.29
C GLU A 46 4.53 -0.73 4.98
N VAL A 47 4.31 -1.83 4.24
CA VAL A 47 4.27 -3.18 4.86
C VAL A 47 5.64 -3.62 5.38
N SER A 48 6.74 -3.13 4.81
CA SER A 48 8.10 -3.38 5.33
C SER A 48 8.25 -2.85 6.77
N ASP A 49 7.77 -1.63 7.02
CA ASP A 49 7.73 -1.03 8.37
C ASP A 49 6.83 -1.83 9.32
N PHE A 50 5.74 -2.40 8.80
CA PHE A 50 4.80 -3.19 9.59
C PHE A 50 5.35 -4.58 9.97
N THR A 51 6.07 -5.24 9.06
CA THR A 51 6.52 -6.63 9.24
C THR A 51 7.87 -6.76 9.96
N LYS A 52 8.68 -5.68 10.02
CA LYS A 52 10.05 -5.69 10.59
C LYS A 52 10.96 -6.80 10.03
N SER A 53 10.59 -7.41 8.90
CA SER A 53 11.36 -8.47 8.28
C SER A 53 12.41 -7.82 7.38
N PRO A 54 13.72 -8.11 7.55
CA PRO A 54 14.74 -7.60 6.66
C PRO A 54 14.43 -8.08 5.24
N GLU A 55 14.47 -7.18 4.25
CA GLU A 55 14.34 -7.53 2.84
C GLU A 55 15.34 -8.65 2.51
N LEU A 56 14.82 -9.85 2.32
CA LEU A 56 15.56 -11.00 1.87
C LEU A 56 15.10 -11.29 0.44
N PHE A 57 16.07 -11.43 -0.48
CA PHE A 57 15.92 -11.90 -1.86
C PHE A 57 15.47 -10.91 -2.95
N GLU A 58 15.98 -9.67 -2.98
CA GLU A 58 15.82 -8.77 -4.17
C GLU A 58 14.37 -8.68 -4.71
N GLY A 59 13.38 -8.72 -3.82
CA GLY A 59 11.96 -8.66 -4.18
C GLY A 59 11.32 -9.94 -4.73
N ARG A 60 11.96 -11.11 -4.59
CA ARG A 60 11.45 -12.42 -5.05
C ARG A 60 10.54 -13.16 -4.08
N VAL A 61 10.42 -12.70 -2.84
CA VAL A 61 9.44 -13.24 -1.88
C VAL A 61 8.50 -12.10 -1.48
N LYS A 62 7.27 -12.17 -1.99
CA LYS A 62 6.16 -11.29 -1.60
C LYS A 62 4.97 -12.17 -1.26
N THR A 63 4.70 -12.36 0.02
CA THR A 63 3.38 -12.52 0.66
C THR A 63 3.56 -12.73 2.15
#